data_AF-A0AAD7N8S6-F1
#
_entry.id   AF-A0AAD7N8S6-F1
#
_cell.length_a   1.000
_cell.length_b   1.000
_cell.length_c   1.000
_cell.angle_alpha   90.00
_cell.angle_beta   90.00
_cell.angle_gamma   90.00
#
_symmetry.space_group_name_H-M   'P 1'
#
loop_
_entity.id
_entity.type
_entity.pdbx_description
1 polymer ?
#
loop_
_entity_poly.entity_id
_entity_poly.type
_entity_poly.pdbx_seq_one_letter_code
_entity_poly.pdbx_strand_id
1 'polypeptide(L)'
;MTGSSHPFRESNRTSGSDELSSLDELNNFGFEPTTDAPRDPHDAPDDACDVETHDTHESTYASPDAREIHGLVHDATSHTNRLITFFIETSAMLHTPEVAKNANLCAAVHNCLNAIPATAVPPTEYLPPEESSWRTRRRALEESLVKNLRKYVTFSEHLLRKPPRTDKFQSELNKLHAFAEKFFHLSMKLRASNEKIRLMELCETYSRMKLAHLEERQLRASLRADRAARKNEREMLRQQRRPP
;
A
#
# COMPACT_ATOMS: atom_id res chain seq x y z
N MET A 1 -2.50 -15.97 -58.87
CA MET A 1 -3.70 -15.11 -58.80
C MET A 1 -4.88 -15.96 -58.35
N THR A 2 -5.19 -15.97 -57.06
CA THR A 2 -6.45 -16.48 -56.51
C THR A 2 -6.67 -15.72 -55.21
N GLY A 3 -7.56 -14.73 -55.27
CA GLY A 3 -7.99 -13.96 -54.12
C GLY A 3 -8.91 -14.79 -53.23
N SER A 4 -8.83 -14.52 -51.93
CA SER A 4 -9.87 -14.93 -51.00
C SER A 4 -10.19 -13.73 -50.13
N SER A 5 -11.27 -13.04 -50.51
CA SER A 5 -11.95 -12.00 -49.74
C SER A 5 -12.64 -12.64 -48.55
N HIS A 6 -12.34 -12.17 -47.34
CA HIS A 6 -13.22 -12.37 -46.20
C HIS A 6 -13.95 -11.08 -45.85
N PRO A 7 -15.26 -11.17 -45.54
CA PRO A 7 -16.13 -10.01 -45.46
C PRO A 7 -16.01 -9.28 -44.12
N PHE A 8 -16.19 -7.97 -44.26
CA PHE A 8 -16.52 -6.97 -43.26
C PHE A 8 -17.70 -7.45 -42.39
N ARG A 9 -17.50 -7.48 -41.05
CA ARG A 9 -18.56 -7.70 -40.07
C ARG A 9 -18.78 -6.42 -39.30
N GLU A 10 -19.66 -5.58 -39.82
CA GLU A 10 -20.37 -4.58 -39.02
C GLU A 10 -21.30 -5.32 -38.06
N SER A 11 -21.26 -4.94 -36.79
CA SER A 11 -22.30 -5.31 -35.84
C SER A 11 -22.69 -4.07 -35.05
N ASN A 12 -23.99 -3.81 -35.18
CA ASN A 12 -24.74 -2.65 -34.76
C ASN A 12 -24.62 -2.33 -33.28
N ARG A 13 -24.65 -1.01 -33.04
CA ARG A 13 -25.38 -0.30 -31.99
C ARG A 13 -26.32 -1.17 -31.14
N THR A 14 -26.11 -1.13 -29.84
CA THR A 14 -27.20 -1.11 -28.86
C THR A 14 -26.99 0.10 -27.95
N SER A 15 -27.90 1.06 -28.10
CA SER A 15 -28.19 2.06 -27.08
C SER A 15 -28.61 1.36 -25.79
N GLY A 16 -28.01 1.77 -24.69
CA GLY A 16 -28.39 1.40 -23.33
C GLY A 16 -28.09 2.59 -22.43
N SER A 17 -28.84 3.67 -22.65
CA SER A 17 -29.15 4.64 -21.62
C SER A 17 -29.99 3.95 -20.56
N ASP A 18 -29.69 4.23 -19.29
CA ASP A 18 -30.48 3.98 -18.07
C ASP A 18 -29.75 3.12 -17.04
N GLU A 19 -28.75 3.67 -16.35
CA GLU A 19 -28.43 3.37 -14.93
C GLU A 19 -27.61 4.53 -14.34
N LEU A 20 -28.20 5.73 -14.26
CA LEU A 20 -27.75 6.80 -13.37
C LEU A 20 -28.95 7.26 -12.55
N SER A 21 -29.35 6.43 -11.60
CA SER A 21 -30.34 6.75 -10.57
C SER A 21 -30.02 5.95 -9.32
N SER A 22 -28.95 6.32 -8.62
CA SER A 22 -28.75 6.01 -7.20
C SER A 22 -27.56 6.81 -6.66
N LEU A 23 -27.74 8.12 -6.52
CA LEU A 23 -26.78 8.99 -5.82
C LEU A 23 -27.42 9.98 -4.85
N ASP A 24 -28.73 9.84 -4.56
CA ASP A 24 -29.47 10.71 -3.63
C ASP A 24 -29.90 10.04 -2.31
N GLU A 25 -29.48 8.80 -2.02
CA GLU A 25 -29.86 8.08 -0.79
C GLU A 25 -28.87 8.19 0.39
N LEU A 26 -27.91 9.12 0.36
CA LEU A 26 -26.95 9.29 1.46
C LEU A 26 -27.13 10.56 2.31
N ASN A 27 -28.22 11.31 2.13
CA ASN A 27 -28.41 12.59 2.82
C ASN A 27 -29.49 12.61 3.92
N ASN A 28 -29.85 11.46 4.50
CA ASN A 28 -30.83 11.42 5.59
C ASN A 28 -30.35 10.67 6.84
N PHE A 29 -29.14 10.97 7.31
CA PHE A 29 -28.74 10.66 8.68
C PHE A 29 -29.09 11.86 9.58
N GLY A 30 -30.33 11.86 10.08
CA GLY A 30 -30.74 12.72 11.17
C GLY A 30 -29.90 12.42 12.41
N PHE A 31 -28.88 13.24 12.65
CA PHE A 31 -28.23 13.36 13.95
C PHE A 31 -29.17 14.13 14.86
N GLU A 32 -29.87 13.43 15.75
CA GLU A 32 -30.42 14.09 16.94
C GLU A 32 -29.26 14.42 17.89
N PRO A 33 -29.05 15.69 18.25
CA PRO A 33 -28.03 16.07 19.21
C PRO A 33 -28.45 15.61 20.60
N THR A 34 -27.75 14.62 21.15
CA THR A 34 -27.87 14.23 22.56
C THR A 34 -27.17 15.31 23.39
N THR A 35 -27.95 16.12 24.09
CA THR A 35 -27.46 17.09 25.06
C THR A 35 -27.09 16.34 26.34
N ASP A 36 -25.85 15.85 26.43
CA ASP A 36 -25.25 15.46 27.71
C ASP A 36 -24.60 16.70 28.34
N ALA A 37 -25.06 16.99 29.57
CA ALA A 37 -24.58 18.09 30.40
C ALA A 37 -23.13 17.86 30.86
N PRO A 38 -22.36 18.92 31.14
CA PRO A 38 -20.97 18.81 31.58
C PRO A 38 -20.90 18.27 33.01
N ARG A 39 -20.10 17.21 33.21
CA ARG A 39 -19.65 16.74 34.54
C ARG A 39 -18.42 17.54 34.95
N ASP A 40 -18.44 18.01 36.19
CA ASP A 40 -17.39 18.81 36.84
C ASP A 40 -15.99 18.18 36.73
N PRO A 41 -14.93 18.99 36.49
CA PRO A 41 -13.55 18.52 36.40
C PRO A 41 -12.81 18.82 37.71
N HIS A 42 -13.00 18.00 38.73
CA HIS A 42 -12.10 17.99 39.90
C HIS A 42 -11.99 16.57 40.43
N ASP A 43 -10.96 15.87 39.97
CA ASP A 43 -10.16 14.92 40.74
C ASP A 43 -9.12 14.30 39.81
N ALA A 44 -7.98 14.98 39.68
CA ALA A 44 -6.76 14.41 39.13
C ALA A 44 -5.86 14.00 40.30
N PRO A 45 -5.47 12.72 40.41
CA PRO A 45 -4.23 12.37 41.07
C PRO A 45 -3.09 12.42 40.05
N ASP A 46 -2.09 13.24 40.37
CA ASP A 46 -0.75 13.21 39.79
C ASP A 46 -0.11 11.86 40.10
N ASP A 47 -0.03 10.97 39.12
CA ASP A 47 0.91 9.84 39.15
C ASP A 47 1.87 9.97 37.96
N ALA A 48 3.06 10.45 38.29
CA ALA A 48 4.22 10.44 37.43
C ALA A 48 4.66 8.99 37.22
N CYS A 49 4.38 8.44 36.05
CA CYS A 49 5.06 7.23 35.59
C CYS A 49 6.21 7.62 34.68
N ASP A 50 7.40 7.43 35.24
CA ASP A 50 8.69 7.44 34.57
C ASP A 50 8.71 6.55 33.31
N VAL A 51 9.37 7.11 32.30
CA VAL A 51 10.23 6.47 31.29
C VAL A 51 10.21 4.94 31.24
N GLU A 52 9.57 4.41 30.20
CA GLU A 52 10.20 3.36 29.40
C GLU A 52 10.32 3.87 27.98
N THR A 53 11.56 4.20 27.59
CA THR A 53 11.97 4.24 26.20
C THR A 53 11.55 2.91 25.59
N HIS A 54 10.51 2.93 24.76
CA HIS A 54 10.13 1.79 23.95
C HIS A 54 11.39 1.32 23.24
N ASP A 55 11.85 0.14 23.66
CA ASP A 55 12.69 -0.74 22.88
C ASP A 55 12.24 -0.64 21.44
N THR A 56 13.17 -0.30 20.56
CA THR A 56 13.05 -0.53 19.14
C THR A 56 12.71 -1.99 18.96
N HIS A 57 11.41 -2.30 18.92
CA HIS A 57 10.90 -3.58 18.51
C HIS A 57 11.55 -3.86 17.16
N GLU A 58 12.56 -4.72 17.20
CA GLU A 58 13.12 -5.35 16.03
C GLU A 58 11.92 -6.02 15.38
N SER A 59 11.36 -5.37 14.36
CA SER A 59 10.18 -5.82 13.65
C SER A 59 10.45 -7.24 13.17
N THR A 60 9.91 -8.21 13.91
CA THR A 60 10.12 -9.66 13.71
C THR A 60 9.62 -10.13 12.34
N TYR A 61 9.04 -9.21 11.56
CA TYR A 61 8.53 -9.41 10.20
C TYR A 61 9.29 -8.63 9.14
N ALA A 62 10.53 -8.19 9.43
CA ALA A 62 11.49 -7.91 8.37
C ALA A 62 11.66 -9.22 7.58
N SER A 63 10.85 -9.40 6.52
CA SER A 63 10.97 -10.49 5.57
C SER A 63 12.47 -10.67 5.27
N PRO A 64 13.01 -11.89 5.24
CA PRO A 64 14.41 -12.09 4.83
C PRO A 64 14.73 -11.36 3.52
N ASP A 65 13.71 -11.21 2.66
CA ASP A 65 13.76 -10.42 1.43
C ASP A 65 13.94 -8.91 1.68
N ALA A 66 13.38 -8.34 2.75
CA ALA A 66 13.54 -6.93 3.08
C ALA A 66 15.00 -6.60 3.44
N ARG A 67 15.65 -7.39 4.30
CA ARG A 67 17.07 -7.20 4.63
C ARG A 67 17.95 -7.32 3.37
N GLU A 68 17.65 -8.28 2.50
CA GLU A 68 18.35 -8.42 1.23
C GLU A 68 18.12 -7.21 0.31
N ILE A 69 16.87 -6.76 0.16
CA ILE A 69 16.53 -5.57 -0.65
C ILE A 69 17.26 -4.35 -0.12
N HIS A 70 17.30 -4.13 1.19
CA HIS A 70 18.04 -3.01 1.79
C HIS A 70 19.53 -3.05 1.47
N GLY A 71 20.17 -4.22 1.60
CA GLY A 71 21.60 -4.38 1.24
C GLY A 71 21.84 -4.13 -0.25
N LEU A 72 21.02 -4.71 -1.12
CA LEU A 72 21.14 -4.52 -2.56
C LEU A 72 20.86 -3.09 -3.01
N VAL A 73 19.91 -2.40 -2.37
CA VAL A 73 19.66 -0.97 -2.62
C VAL A 73 20.86 -0.14 -2.18
N HIS A 74 21.42 -0.39 -1.00
CA HIS A 74 22.61 0.31 -0.54
C HIS A 74 23.78 0.15 -1.54
N ASP A 75 24.04 -1.07 -1.99
CA ASP A 75 25.07 -1.35 -2.99
C ASP A 75 24.77 -0.65 -4.31
N ALA A 76 23.53 -0.74 -4.81
CA ALA A 76 23.10 -0.07 -6.03
C ALA A 76 23.26 1.46 -5.94
N THR A 77 22.88 2.07 -4.83
CA THR A 77 23.02 3.51 -4.56
C THR A 77 24.50 3.90 -4.52
N SER A 78 25.35 3.13 -3.84
CA SER A 78 26.80 3.34 -3.81
C SER A 78 27.42 3.30 -5.21
N HIS A 79 27.08 2.29 -6.02
CA HIS A 79 27.53 2.21 -7.42
C HIS A 79 26.99 3.36 -8.28
N THR A 80 25.76 3.79 -8.04
CA THR A 80 25.17 4.93 -8.76
C THR A 80 25.91 6.22 -8.44
N ASN A 81 26.28 6.45 -7.18
CA ASN A 81 27.07 7.62 -6.78
C ASN A 81 28.44 7.64 -7.46
N ARG A 82 29.11 6.47 -7.55
CA ARG A 82 30.37 6.34 -8.28
C ARG A 82 30.21 6.63 -9.77
N LEU A 83 29.10 6.21 -10.39
CA LEU A 83 28.79 6.52 -11.78
C LEU A 83 28.52 8.02 -11.98
N ILE A 84 27.80 8.67 -11.07
CA ILE A 84 27.58 10.13 -11.10
C ILE A 84 28.92 10.86 -11.11
N THR A 85 29.81 10.53 -10.16
CA THR A 85 31.15 11.13 -10.08
C THR A 85 31.94 10.87 -11.36
N PHE A 86 31.96 9.63 -11.85
CA PHE A 86 32.63 9.28 -13.11
C PHE A 86 32.16 10.13 -14.29
N PHE A 87 30.84 10.30 -14.46
CA PHE A 87 30.31 11.11 -15.56
C PHE A 87 30.59 12.61 -15.39
N ILE A 88 30.54 13.14 -14.17
CA ILE A 88 30.88 14.54 -13.90
C ILE A 88 32.35 14.81 -14.25
N GLU A 89 33.27 13.97 -13.78
CA GLU A 89 34.70 14.08 -14.05
C GLU A 89 35.00 13.94 -15.55
N THR A 90 34.40 12.94 -16.20
CA THR A 90 34.56 12.73 -17.65
C THR A 90 34.00 13.90 -18.46
N SER A 91 32.87 14.47 -18.04
CA SER A 91 32.29 15.67 -18.68
C SER A 91 33.20 16.88 -18.54
N ALA A 92 33.87 17.04 -17.40
CA ALA A 92 34.82 18.13 -17.16
C ALA A 92 36.09 17.97 -18.01
N MET A 93 36.59 16.74 -18.18
CA MET A 93 37.78 16.46 -18.99
C MET A 93 37.53 16.58 -20.50
N LEU A 94 36.35 16.14 -20.97
CA LEU A 94 36.02 16.12 -22.40
C LEU A 94 35.30 17.39 -22.88
N HIS A 95 34.93 18.30 -21.97
CA HIS A 95 34.12 19.50 -22.25
C HIS A 95 32.85 19.22 -23.09
N THR A 96 32.28 18.03 -22.94
CA THR A 96 31.11 17.59 -23.71
C THR A 96 29.84 17.69 -22.85
N PRO A 97 28.86 18.54 -23.22
CA PRO A 97 27.62 18.70 -22.45
C PRO A 97 26.72 17.45 -22.48
N GLU A 98 26.96 16.54 -23.42
CA GLU A 98 26.26 15.26 -23.51
C GLU A 98 26.57 14.33 -22.33
N VAL A 99 27.79 14.41 -21.78
CA VAL A 99 28.19 13.58 -20.64
C VAL A 99 27.53 14.08 -19.34
N ALA A 100 27.31 15.40 -19.20
CA ALA A 100 26.54 15.96 -18.10
C ALA A 100 25.08 15.47 -18.07
N LYS A 101 24.45 15.26 -19.23
CA LYS A 101 23.10 14.67 -19.30
C LYS A 101 23.06 13.24 -18.74
N ASN A 102 24.16 12.49 -18.82
CA ASN A 102 24.24 11.12 -18.30
C ASN A 102 24.39 11.08 -16.78
N ALA A 103 24.98 12.11 -16.18
CA ALA A 103 24.95 12.29 -14.73
C ALA A 103 23.51 12.48 -14.22
N ASN A 104 22.67 13.21 -14.95
CA ASN A 104 21.25 13.37 -14.61
C ASN A 104 20.48 12.04 -14.67
N LEU A 105 20.80 11.16 -15.63
CA LEU A 105 20.23 9.81 -15.69
C LEU A 105 20.61 8.97 -14.47
N CYS A 106 21.87 9.04 -14.04
CA CYS A 106 22.31 8.38 -12.82
C CYS A 106 21.62 8.97 -11.57
N ALA A 107 21.43 10.29 -11.52
CA ALA A 107 20.68 10.93 -10.44
C ALA A 107 19.21 10.47 -10.40
N ALA A 108 18.56 10.28 -11.56
CA ALA A 108 17.22 9.72 -11.62
C ALA A 108 17.15 8.29 -11.06
N VAL A 109 18.12 7.44 -11.41
CA VAL A 109 18.26 6.09 -10.83
C VAL A 109 18.46 6.16 -9.32
N HIS A 110 19.36 7.02 -8.85
CA HIS A 110 19.64 7.22 -7.43
C HIS A 110 18.38 7.61 -6.64
N ASN A 111 17.59 8.54 -7.18
CA ASN A 111 16.32 8.95 -6.57
C ASN A 111 15.32 7.80 -6.50
N CYS A 112 15.23 6.97 -7.55
CA CYS A 112 14.36 5.79 -7.56
C CYS A 112 14.81 4.76 -6.50
N LEU A 113 16.11 4.49 -6.41
CA LEU A 113 16.68 3.55 -5.44
C LEU A 113 16.42 4.00 -4.01
N ASN A 114 16.55 5.30 -3.71
CA ASN A 114 16.30 5.82 -2.36
C ASN A 114 14.82 5.76 -1.94
N ALA A 115 13.89 5.70 -2.89
CA ALA A 115 12.46 5.54 -2.60
C ALA A 115 12.07 4.06 -2.30
N ILE A 116 12.91 3.10 -2.68
CA ILE A 116 12.61 1.67 -2.55
C ILE A 116 12.56 1.20 -1.08
N PRO A 117 13.50 1.54 -0.19
CA PRO A 117 13.45 1.12 1.22
C PRO A 117 12.13 1.46 1.91
N ALA A 118 11.64 2.70 1.72
CA ALA A 118 10.38 3.16 2.30
C ALA A 118 9.13 2.49 1.70
N THR A 119 9.23 1.87 0.52
CA THR A 119 8.11 1.19 -0.16
C THR A 119 8.22 -0.33 -0.09
N ALA A 120 9.40 -0.88 0.18
CA ALA A 120 9.65 -2.31 0.32
C ALA A 120 9.09 -2.88 1.62
N VAL A 121 8.98 -2.07 2.67
CA VAL A 121 8.33 -2.46 3.93
C VAL A 121 6.88 -1.96 3.92
N PRO A 122 5.88 -2.82 4.22
CA PRO A 122 4.50 -2.37 4.43
C PRO A 122 4.43 -1.39 5.62
N PRO A 123 3.63 -0.32 5.54
CA PRO A 123 3.57 0.70 6.59
C PRO A 123 2.75 0.27 7.82
N THR A 124 2.12 -0.90 7.78
CA THR A 124 1.20 -1.35 8.82
C THR A 124 1.55 -2.79 9.22
N GLU A 125 1.33 -3.12 10.49
CA GLU A 125 1.51 -4.48 11.04
C GLU A 125 0.40 -5.43 10.62
N TYR A 126 -0.62 -4.90 9.92
CA TYR A 126 -1.72 -5.69 9.42
C TYR A 126 -1.21 -6.79 8.51
N LEU A 127 -1.63 -8.01 8.83
CA LEU A 127 -1.18 -9.21 8.15
C LEU A 127 -2.36 -9.81 7.38
N PRO A 128 -2.41 -9.66 6.04
CA PRO A 128 -3.47 -10.26 5.24
C PRO A 128 -3.50 -11.78 5.41
N PRO A 129 -4.65 -12.44 5.19
CA PRO A 129 -4.74 -13.89 5.19
C PRO A 129 -3.64 -14.54 4.33
N GLU A 130 -3.08 -15.66 4.79
CA GLU A 130 -1.95 -16.33 4.09
C GLU A 130 -2.29 -16.69 2.65
N GLU A 131 -3.53 -17.09 2.39
CA GLU A 131 -4.03 -17.45 1.06
C GLU A 131 -4.42 -16.25 0.20
N SER A 132 -4.19 -15.02 0.67
CA SER A 132 -4.56 -13.83 -0.08
C SER A 132 -3.73 -13.70 -1.37
N SER A 133 -4.42 -13.41 -2.48
CA SER A 133 -3.77 -13.09 -3.76
C SER A 133 -2.84 -11.88 -3.68
N TRP A 134 -2.98 -11.03 -2.64
CA TRP A 134 -2.07 -9.93 -2.35
C TRP A 134 -0.66 -10.43 -2.03
N ARG A 135 -0.50 -11.42 -1.13
CA ARG A 135 0.81 -11.93 -0.71
C ARG A 135 1.59 -12.51 -1.87
N THR A 136 0.93 -13.33 -2.68
CA THR A 136 1.54 -13.93 -3.88
C THR A 136 2.02 -12.85 -4.86
N ARG A 137 1.19 -11.82 -5.10
CA ARG A 137 1.58 -10.70 -5.97
C ARG A 137 2.69 -9.85 -5.38
N ARG A 138 2.68 -9.61 -4.05
CA ARG A 138 3.70 -8.84 -3.35
C ARG A 138 5.06 -9.54 -3.43
N ARG A 139 5.12 -10.83 -3.12
CA ARG A 139 6.35 -11.63 -3.24
C ARG A 139 6.91 -11.59 -4.67
N ALA A 140 6.06 -11.75 -5.69
CA ALA A 140 6.51 -11.66 -7.08
C ALA A 140 7.10 -10.27 -7.45
N LEU A 141 6.60 -9.18 -6.83
CA LEU A 141 7.16 -7.84 -7.00
C LEU A 141 8.54 -7.72 -6.33
N GLU A 142 8.67 -8.24 -5.12
CA GLU A 142 9.92 -8.24 -4.34
C GLU A 142 11.00 -9.08 -5.04
N GLU A 143 10.67 -10.29 -5.49
CA GLU A 143 11.58 -11.14 -6.28
C GLU A 143 12.04 -10.45 -7.57
N SER A 144 11.12 -9.78 -8.27
CA SER A 144 11.44 -9.00 -9.46
C SER A 144 12.37 -7.83 -9.13
N LEU A 145 12.14 -7.14 -8.02
CA LEU A 145 13.01 -6.07 -7.54
C LEU A 145 14.41 -6.59 -7.23
N VAL A 146 14.55 -7.64 -6.42
CA VAL A 146 15.83 -8.27 -6.08
C VAL A 146 16.59 -8.66 -7.35
N LYS A 147 15.93 -9.31 -8.30
CA LYS A 147 16.55 -9.70 -9.57
C LYS A 147 17.06 -8.50 -10.37
N ASN A 148 16.31 -7.40 -10.41
CA ASN A 148 16.73 -6.21 -11.13
C ASN A 148 17.85 -5.44 -10.40
N LEU A 149 17.83 -5.39 -9.06
CA LEU A 149 18.91 -4.81 -8.26
C LEU A 149 20.23 -5.56 -8.47
N ARG A 150 20.23 -6.90 -8.35
CA ARG A 150 21.44 -7.72 -8.59
C ARG A 150 22.01 -7.49 -10.00
N LYS A 151 21.14 -7.45 -11.02
CA LYS A 151 21.54 -7.14 -12.40
C LYS A 151 22.14 -5.74 -12.54
N TYR A 152 21.53 -4.76 -11.88
CA TYR A 152 22.01 -3.38 -11.91
C TYR A 152 23.37 -3.23 -11.23
N VAL A 153 23.57 -3.83 -10.06
CA VAL A 153 24.87 -3.84 -9.36
C VAL A 153 25.96 -4.44 -10.24
N THR A 154 25.70 -5.61 -10.84
CA THR A 154 26.65 -6.25 -11.78
C THR A 154 26.96 -5.36 -12.98
N PHE A 155 25.92 -4.73 -13.54
CA PHE A 155 26.04 -3.83 -14.69
C PHE A 155 26.85 -2.57 -14.36
N SER A 156 26.55 -1.91 -13.24
CA SER A 156 27.21 -0.67 -12.83
C SER A 156 28.66 -0.92 -12.44
N GLU A 157 28.96 -2.03 -11.78
CA GLU A 157 30.34 -2.46 -11.52
C GLU A 157 31.11 -2.70 -12.83
N HIS A 158 30.50 -3.38 -13.80
CA HIS A 158 31.12 -3.60 -15.11
C HIS A 158 31.43 -2.27 -15.81
N LEU A 159 30.48 -1.34 -15.80
CA LEU A 159 30.60 -0.03 -16.43
C LEU A 159 31.74 0.80 -15.82
N LEU A 160 31.88 0.75 -14.49
CA LEU A 160 32.96 1.43 -13.75
C LEU A 160 34.33 0.79 -14.01
N ARG A 161 34.42 -0.55 -14.08
CA ARG A 161 35.69 -1.27 -14.27
C ARG A 161 36.19 -1.22 -15.71
N LYS A 162 35.27 -1.22 -16.68
CA LYS A 162 35.58 -1.20 -18.11
C LYS A 162 34.69 -0.19 -18.82
N PRO A 163 35.05 1.11 -18.77
CA PRO A 163 34.31 2.14 -19.47
C PRO A 163 34.18 1.79 -20.96
N PRO A 164 32.96 1.80 -21.53
CA PRO A 164 32.75 1.44 -22.91
C PRO A 164 33.39 2.48 -23.82
N ARG A 165 33.94 2.01 -24.94
CA ARG A 165 34.41 2.87 -26.03
C ARG A 165 33.22 3.68 -26.58
N THR A 166 33.52 4.84 -27.17
CA THR A 166 32.54 5.81 -27.66
C THR A 166 31.45 5.22 -28.55
N ASP A 167 31.77 4.20 -29.34
CA ASP A 167 30.85 3.47 -30.23
C ASP A 167 29.79 2.62 -29.50
N LYS A 168 30.11 2.12 -28.29
CA LYS A 168 29.20 1.28 -27.47
C LYS A 168 28.54 2.02 -26.32
N PHE A 169 28.99 3.25 -26.06
CA PHE A 169 28.54 4.07 -24.95
C PHE A 169 27.02 4.28 -24.95
N GLN A 170 26.43 4.57 -26.12
CA GLN A 170 24.98 4.77 -26.25
C GLN A 170 24.17 3.54 -25.85
N SER A 171 24.67 2.33 -26.15
CA SER A 171 23.98 1.08 -25.77
C SER A 171 23.94 0.90 -24.25
N GLU A 172 25.04 1.23 -23.57
CA GLU A 172 25.10 1.16 -22.10
C GLU A 172 24.22 2.24 -21.44
N LEU A 173 24.14 3.44 -22.02
CA LEU A 173 23.20 4.47 -21.57
C LEU A 173 21.74 4.04 -21.71
N ASN A 174 21.37 3.40 -22.82
CA ASN A 174 20.02 2.89 -23.01
C ASN A 174 19.67 1.82 -21.95
N LYS A 175 20.65 0.99 -21.55
CA LYS A 175 20.46 0.03 -20.44
C LYS A 175 20.26 0.76 -19.12
N LEU A 176 21.03 1.81 -18.83
CA LEU A 176 20.87 2.63 -17.63
C LEU A 176 19.46 3.27 -17.56
N HIS A 177 18.99 3.81 -18.68
CA HIS A 177 17.63 4.34 -18.79
C HIS A 177 16.57 3.26 -18.51
N ALA A 178 16.72 2.08 -19.12
CA ALA A 178 15.82 0.96 -18.88
C ALA A 178 15.82 0.49 -17.41
N PHE A 179 16.95 0.61 -16.69
CA PHE A 179 16.99 0.35 -15.25
C PHE A 179 16.25 1.43 -14.46
N ALA A 180 16.41 2.70 -14.80
CA ALA A 180 15.68 3.81 -14.17
C ALA A 180 14.16 3.59 -14.28
N GLU A 181 13.65 3.32 -15.48
CA GLU A 181 12.23 3.06 -15.73
C GLU A 181 11.73 1.84 -14.95
N LYS A 182 12.53 0.76 -14.90
CA LYS A 182 12.17 -0.45 -14.14
C LYS A 182 12.05 -0.17 -12.65
N PHE A 183 13.02 0.54 -12.06
CA PHE A 183 12.99 0.86 -10.62
C PHE A 183 11.87 1.84 -10.30
N PHE A 184 11.60 2.81 -11.17
CA PHE A 184 10.43 3.68 -11.06
C PHE A 184 9.13 2.87 -11.07
N HIS A 185 8.95 1.98 -12.05
CA HIS A 185 7.73 1.17 -12.15
C HIS A 185 7.56 0.21 -10.97
N LEU A 186 8.65 -0.43 -10.53
CA LEU A 186 8.61 -1.34 -9.39
C LEU A 186 8.30 -0.58 -8.08
N SER A 187 8.91 0.57 -7.84
CA SER A 187 8.61 1.39 -6.65
C SER A 187 7.16 1.87 -6.64
N MET A 188 6.61 2.27 -7.78
CA MET A 188 5.20 2.62 -7.92
C MET A 188 4.27 1.44 -7.61
N LYS A 189 4.59 0.23 -8.09
CA LYS A 189 3.82 -0.98 -7.78
C LYS A 189 3.90 -1.37 -6.31
N LEU A 190 5.08 -1.25 -5.69
CA LEU A 190 5.26 -1.50 -4.26
C LEU A 190 4.45 -0.52 -3.42
N ARG A 191 4.47 0.77 -3.78
CA ARG A 191 3.63 1.80 -3.15
C ARG A 191 2.14 1.49 -3.27
N ALA A 192 1.67 1.14 -4.46
CA ALA A 192 0.27 0.76 -4.66
C ALA A 192 -0.11 -0.51 -3.86
N SER A 193 0.82 -1.46 -3.75
CA SER A 193 0.65 -2.65 -2.92
C SER A 193 0.57 -2.31 -1.42
N ASN A 194 1.33 -1.30 -0.96
CA ASN A 194 1.27 -0.79 0.41
C ASN A 194 -0.07 -0.09 0.68
N GLU A 195 -0.55 0.72 -0.26
CA GLU A 195 -1.87 1.34 -0.10
C GLU A 195 -2.98 0.29 -0.07
N LYS A 196 -2.86 -0.77 -0.89
CA LYS A 196 -3.81 -1.88 -0.84
C LYS A 196 -3.84 -2.59 0.51
N ILE A 197 -2.69 -2.79 1.18
CA ILE A 197 -2.68 -3.42 2.51
C ILE A 197 -3.38 -2.55 3.55
N ARG A 198 -3.14 -1.23 3.49
CA ARG A 198 -3.79 -0.25 4.36
C ARG A 198 -5.31 -0.23 4.16
N LEU A 199 -5.78 -0.30 2.91
CA LEU A 199 -7.21 -0.36 2.62
C LEU A 199 -7.84 -1.67 3.10
N MET A 200 -7.14 -2.80 2.97
CA MET A 200 -7.63 -4.08 3.50
C MET A 200 -7.79 -4.03 5.03
N GLU A 201 -6.81 -3.47 5.74
CA GLU A 201 -6.88 -3.26 7.18
C GLU A 201 -8.10 -2.39 7.56
N LEU A 202 -8.31 -1.28 6.83
CA LEU A 202 -9.44 -0.39 7.06
C LEU A 202 -10.78 -1.08 6.83
N CYS A 203 -10.89 -1.89 5.77
CA CYS A 203 -12.10 -2.67 5.51
C CYS A 203 -12.37 -3.70 6.62
N GLU A 204 -11.33 -4.36 7.13
CA GLU A 204 -11.49 -5.38 8.17
C GLU A 204 -11.86 -4.76 9.52
N THR A 205 -11.20 -3.67 9.91
CA THR A 205 -11.52 -2.90 11.12
C THR A 205 -12.95 -2.38 11.07
N TYR A 206 -13.38 -1.79 9.95
CA TYR A 206 -14.75 -1.33 9.77
C TYR A 206 -15.76 -2.49 9.84
N SER A 207 -15.46 -3.63 9.22
CA SER A 207 -16.32 -4.81 9.25
C SER A 207 -16.50 -5.35 10.67
N ARG A 208 -15.41 -5.41 11.46
CA ARG A 208 -15.46 -5.79 12.87
C ARG A 208 -16.32 -4.84 13.71
N MET A 209 -16.14 -3.53 13.54
CA MET A 209 -16.94 -2.52 14.23
C MET A 209 -18.44 -2.64 13.89
N LYS A 210 -18.75 -2.84 12.61
CA LYS A 210 -20.14 -3.03 12.15
C LYS A 210 -20.79 -4.26 12.78
N LEU A 211 -20.07 -5.38 12.84
CA LEU A 211 -20.55 -6.60 13.48
C LEU A 211 -20.80 -6.38 14.98
N ALA A 212 -19.87 -5.73 15.69
CA ALA A 212 -20.02 -5.41 17.10
C ALA A 212 -21.26 -4.55 17.38
N HIS A 213 -21.54 -3.54 16.54
CA HIS A 213 -22.76 -2.74 16.66
C HIS A 213 -24.06 -3.53 16.42
N LEU A 214 -24.03 -4.49 15.48
CA LEU A 214 -25.19 -5.35 15.23
C LEU A 214 -25.44 -6.29 16.41
N GLU A 215 -24.39 -6.91 16.96
CA GLU A 215 -24.47 -7.76 18.14
C GLU A 215 -24.99 -7.00 19.36
N GLU A 216 -24.50 -5.78 19.58
CA GLU A 216 -24.98 -4.92 20.67
C GLU A 216 -26.46 -4.56 20.50
N ARG A 217 -26.90 -4.22 19.28
CA ARG A 217 -28.31 -3.92 19.00
C ARG A 217 -29.19 -5.15 19.24
N GLN A 218 -28.75 -6.33 18.83
CA GLN A 218 -29.46 -7.59 19.06
C GLN A 218 -29.55 -7.91 20.55
N LEU A 219 -28.46 -7.73 21.31
CA LEU A 219 -28.44 -7.90 22.76
C LEU A 219 -29.41 -6.93 23.47
N ARG A 220 -29.42 -5.66 23.08
CA ARG A 220 -30.38 -4.70 23.63
C ARG A 220 -31.83 -5.07 23.30
N ALA A 221 -32.08 -5.57 22.09
CA ALA A 221 -33.41 -6.02 21.68
C ALA A 221 -33.87 -7.26 22.45
N SER A 222 -33.00 -8.26 22.65
CA SER A 222 -33.32 -9.46 23.43
C SER A 222 -33.62 -9.12 24.88
N LEU A 223 -32.81 -8.25 25.51
CA LEU A 223 -33.05 -7.79 26.88
C LEU A 223 -34.40 -7.07 27.04
N ARG A 224 -34.83 -6.30 26.03
CA ARG A 224 -36.17 -5.67 26.03
C ARG A 224 -37.29 -6.70 25.89
N ALA A 225 -37.12 -7.67 24.98
CA ALA A 225 -38.08 -8.75 24.77
C ALA A 225 -38.24 -9.60 26.05
N ASP A 226 -37.14 -9.96 26.72
CA ASP A 226 -37.16 -10.73 27.96
C ASP A 226 -37.86 -9.98 29.09
N ARG A 227 -37.59 -8.67 29.23
CA ARG A 227 -38.28 -7.83 30.22
C ARG A 227 -39.77 -7.75 29.94
N ALA A 228 -40.17 -7.63 28.68
CA ALA A 228 -41.57 -7.62 28.28
C ALA A 228 -42.25 -8.97 28.55
N ALA A 229 -41.60 -10.09 28.21
CA ALA A 229 -42.10 -11.44 28.48
C ALA A 229 -42.33 -11.68 29.99
N ARG A 230 -41.36 -11.33 30.84
CA ARG A 230 -41.50 -11.44 32.30
C ARG A 230 -42.60 -10.55 32.85
N LYS A 231 -42.80 -9.36 32.27
CA LYS A 231 -43.91 -8.46 32.66
C LYS A 231 -45.27 -9.09 32.30
N ASN A 232 -45.40 -9.61 31.08
CA ASN A 232 -46.62 -10.27 30.62
C ASN A 232 -46.95 -11.52 31.45
N GLU A 233 -45.95 -12.34 31.77
CA GLU A 233 -46.12 -13.52 32.63
C GLU A 233 -46.66 -13.14 34.01
N ARG A 234 -46.07 -12.10 34.64
CA ARG A 234 -46.55 -11.57 35.93
C ARG A 234 -47.98 -11.05 35.84
N GLU A 235 -48.37 -10.45 34.72
CA GLU A 235 -49.71 -9.93 34.50
C GLU A 235 -50.73 -11.06 34.33
N MET A 236 -50.41 -12.10 33.56
CA MET A 236 -51.23 -13.31 33.44
C MET A 236 -51.47 -13.99 34.80
N LEU A 237 -50.42 -14.12 35.62
CA LEU A 237 -50.54 -14.69 36.97
C LEU A 237 -51.43 -13.83 37.89
N ARG A 238 -51.41 -12.50 37.74
CA ARG A 238 -52.31 -11.61 38.48
C ARG A 238 -53.76 -11.77 38.05
N GLN A 239 -54.01 -11.91 36.75
CA GLN A 239 -55.36 -12.13 36.23
C GLN A 239 -55.93 -13.47 36.71
N GLN A 240 -55.13 -14.53 36.78
CA GLN A 240 -55.55 -15.84 37.30
C GLN A 240 -55.85 -15.85 38.81
N ARG A 241 -55.26 -14.91 39.58
CA ARG A 241 -55.46 -14.81 41.04
C ARG A 241 -56.60 -13.87 41.44
N ARG A 242 -57.22 -13.17 40.49
CA ARG A 242 -58.44 -12.41 40.78
C ARG A 242 -59.62 -13.38 40.81
N PRO A 243 -60.33 -13.52 41.95
CA PRO A 243 -61.57 -14.28 41.97
C PRO A 243 -62.62 -13.58 41.09
N PRO A 244 -63.61 -14.33 40.56
CA PRO A 244 -64.71 -13.78 39.76
C PRO A 244 -65.52 -12.74 40.53
#